data_AF-S8DE03-F1
#
_entry.id   AF-S8DE03-F1
#
_cell.length_a   1.000
_cell.length_b   1.000
_cell.length_c   1.000
_cell.angle_alpha   90.00
_cell.angle_beta   90.00
_cell.angle_gamma   90.00
#
_symmetry.space_group_name_H-M   'P 1'
#
loop_
_entity.id
_entity.type
_entity.pdbx_description
1 polymer ?
#
loop_
_entity_poly.entity_id
_entity_poly.type
_entity_poly.pdbx_seq_one_letter_code
_entity_poly.pdbx_strand_id
1 'polypeptide(L)'
;NCHGLSIALNDDTAAVRLTASSRIFRKMRGGRTVEFRGAEVELAWDLTSARYGSGPEPVDGFSISIAVDSEVCFFVGDGPGSRLLRPSGKFWLISREEQHHSDEAVYSTRARFSDDARPHDIQIRCGDGDGDGKGGLVLAVSIDKKPVIRVKRLHWNFRGNQTIFLDGLLVDLLWDAHDWFHRTNGSGCSARFMFRTRTRLESRLWIEEE
;
A
#
# COMPACT_ATOMS: atom_id res chain seq x y z
N ASN A 1 3.51 -15.02 -4.29
CA ASN A 1 3.21 -13.92 -3.34
C ASN A 1 3.65 -14.31 -1.95
N CYS A 2 4.76 -13.74 -1.49
CA CYS A 2 5.19 -13.86 -0.09
C CYS A 2 4.42 -12.80 0.69
N HIS A 3 3.38 -13.20 1.40
CA HIS A 3 2.65 -12.29 2.26
C HIS A 3 3.46 -12.08 3.53
N GLY A 4 3.49 -10.85 4.04
CA GLY A 4 4.17 -10.43 5.26
C GLY A 4 3.20 -9.56 6.04
N LEU A 5 2.95 -9.83 7.33
CA LEU A 5 2.19 -8.91 8.18
C LEU A 5 3.18 -8.18 9.08
N SER A 6 3.25 -6.86 8.93
CA SER A 6 4.02 -5.98 9.80
C SER A 6 3.05 -5.01 10.44
N ILE A 7 2.94 -5.03 11.76
CA ILE A 7 2.16 -4.04 12.52
C ILE A 7 3.15 -3.18 13.29
N ALA A 8 3.06 -1.86 13.14
CA ALA A 8 3.91 -0.92 13.85
C ALA A 8 3.06 -0.12 14.84
N LEU A 9 3.40 -0.21 16.12
CA LEU A 9 2.89 0.73 17.13
C LEU A 9 3.84 1.92 17.13
N ASN A 10 3.41 3.06 16.60
CA ASN A 10 4.25 4.25 16.47
C ASN A 10 3.87 5.32 17.48
N ASP A 11 4.89 5.88 18.11
CA ASP A 11 4.87 7.14 18.84
C ASP A 11 6.14 7.92 18.46
N ASP A 12 6.16 9.24 18.68
CA ASP A 12 7.31 10.11 18.36
C ASP A 12 8.65 9.63 18.98
N THR A 13 8.60 8.65 19.90
CA THR A 13 9.75 8.09 20.61
C THR A 13 9.97 6.58 20.45
N ALA A 14 9.02 5.80 19.90
CA ALA A 14 9.17 4.34 19.78
C ALA A 14 8.28 3.72 18.70
N ALA A 15 8.89 2.87 17.86
CA ALA A 15 8.17 2.04 16.89
C ALA A 15 8.35 0.55 17.24
N VAL A 16 7.27 -0.14 17.66
CA VAL A 16 7.30 -1.60 17.86
C VAL A 16 6.87 -2.28 16.57
N ARG A 17 7.82 -2.86 15.83
CA ARG A 17 7.55 -3.58 14.58
C ARG A 17 7.27 -5.06 14.84
N LEU A 18 6.01 -5.45 14.74
CA LEU A 18 5.56 -6.84 14.79
C LEU A 18 5.67 -7.45 13.39
N THR A 19 6.86 -7.88 13.02
CA THR A 19 7.09 -8.56 11.75
C THR A 19 6.79 -10.06 11.87
N ALA A 20 5.71 -10.53 11.24
CA ALA A 20 5.62 -11.93 10.83
C ALA A 20 6.50 -12.07 9.58
N SER A 21 7.77 -12.44 9.77
CA SER A 21 8.79 -12.37 8.70
C SER A 21 8.41 -13.19 7.48
N SER A 22 8.90 -12.76 6.31
CA SER A 22 8.63 -13.30 4.97
C SER A 22 9.04 -14.76 4.74
N ARG A 23 9.59 -15.45 5.77
CA ARG A 23 9.85 -16.90 5.77
C ARG A 23 8.90 -17.68 6.69
N ILE A 24 8.03 -16.99 7.44
CA ILE A 24 7.23 -17.51 8.57
C ILE A 24 5.71 -17.44 8.29
N PHE A 25 5.27 -17.19 7.06
CA PHE A 25 3.89 -17.53 6.64
C PHE A 25 3.64 -19.04 6.54
N ARG A 26 4.42 -19.86 7.26
CA ARG A 26 4.02 -21.23 7.62
C ARG A 26 2.90 -21.27 8.65
N LYS A 27 2.69 -20.21 9.44
CA LYS A 27 1.59 -20.15 10.42
C LYS A 27 0.61 -19.05 10.05
N MET A 28 -0.36 -19.42 9.21
CA MET A 28 -1.44 -18.52 8.78
C MET A 28 -2.35 -18.09 9.94
N ARG A 29 -2.26 -18.70 11.12
CA ARG A 29 -2.95 -18.29 12.35
C ARG A 29 -1.94 -18.09 13.49
N GLY A 30 -2.09 -17.04 14.28
CA GLY A 30 -1.22 -16.78 15.42
C GLY A 30 -1.69 -15.63 16.29
N GLY A 31 -0.92 -15.37 17.35
CA GLY A 31 -1.09 -14.22 18.20
C GLY A 31 0.24 -13.83 18.86
N ARG A 32 0.31 -12.60 19.34
CA ARG A 32 1.47 -12.03 20.00
C ARG A 32 1.04 -10.94 20.96
N THR A 33 1.56 -10.96 22.18
CA THR A 33 1.35 -9.92 23.18
C THR A 33 2.64 -9.12 23.36
N VAL A 34 2.53 -7.81 23.51
CA VAL A 34 3.63 -6.88 23.77
C VAL A 34 3.21 -5.81 24.76
N GLU A 35 4.11 -5.37 25.61
CA GLU A 35 3.87 -4.21 26.47
C GLU A 35 4.21 -2.92 25.70
N PHE A 36 3.31 -1.94 25.72
CA PHE A 36 3.52 -0.63 25.12
C PHE A 36 2.97 0.47 26.03
N ARG A 37 3.85 1.36 26.49
CA ARG A 37 3.51 2.45 27.42
C ARG A 37 2.79 1.99 28.70
N GLY A 38 3.16 0.81 29.22
CA GLY A 38 2.56 0.23 30.43
C GLY A 38 1.18 -0.40 30.22
N ALA A 39 0.68 -0.43 28.98
CA ALA A 39 -0.51 -1.18 28.59
C ALA A 39 -0.11 -2.47 27.87
N GLU A 40 -0.88 -3.53 28.11
CA GLU A 40 -0.70 -4.80 27.42
C GLU A 40 -1.40 -4.76 26.06
N VAL A 41 -0.66 -4.94 24.97
CA VAL A 41 -1.20 -4.97 23.61
C VAL A 41 -1.18 -6.39 23.09
N GLU A 42 -2.35 -6.95 22.87
CA GLU A 42 -2.53 -8.27 22.29
C GLU A 42 -2.90 -8.17 20.81
N LEU A 43 -2.15 -8.87 19.97
CA LEU A 43 -2.41 -9.03 18.56
C LEU A 43 -2.82 -10.47 18.28
N ALA A 44 -3.89 -10.70 17.55
CA ALA A 44 -4.22 -12.01 16.99
C ALA A 44 -4.55 -11.90 15.50
N TRP A 45 -4.19 -12.94 14.75
CA TRP A 45 -4.45 -13.03 13.32
C TRP A 45 -4.82 -14.45 12.91
N ASP A 46 -5.73 -14.54 11.94
CA ASP A 46 -6.06 -15.76 11.23
C ASP A 46 -6.25 -15.46 9.75
N LEU A 47 -5.38 -16.00 8.93
CA LEU A 47 -5.35 -15.91 7.47
C LEU A 47 -5.48 -17.32 6.84
N THR A 48 -5.85 -18.34 7.63
CA THR A 48 -5.85 -19.74 7.19
C THR A 48 -6.85 -20.02 6.08
N SER A 49 -7.98 -19.31 6.09
CA SER A 49 -9.06 -19.44 5.11
C SER A 49 -9.12 -18.25 4.16
N ALA A 50 -8.08 -17.41 4.16
CA ALA A 50 -8.08 -16.13 3.47
C ALA A 50 -8.24 -16.33 1.96
N ARG A 51 -9.32 -15.78 1.42
CA ARG A 51 -9.62 -15.76 0.00
C ARG A 51 -9.23 -14.41 -0.55
N TYR A 52 -8.53 -14.40 -1.67
CA TYR A 52 -8.08 -13.20 -2.33
C TYR A 52 -8.92 -13.00 -3.58
N GLY A 53 -9.33 -11.75 -3.80
CA GLY A 53 -9.92 -11.36 -5.07
C GLY A 53 -8.84 -11.09 -6.10
N SER A 54 -9.08 -10.09 -6.93
CA SER A 54 -8.12 -9.58 -7.90
C SER A 54 -7.01 -8.69 -7.30
N GLY A 55 -7.05 -8.44 -5.99
CA GLY A 55 -6.09 -7.57 -5.28
C GLY A 55 -5.20 -8.37 -4.32
N PRO A 56 -4.17 -7.73 -3.74
CA PRO A 56 -3.25 -8.37 -2.81
C PRO A 56 -3.85 -8.60 -1.41
N GLU A 57 -5.01 -8.02 -1.13
CA GLU A 57 -5.71 -8.13 0.15
C GLU A 57 -6.70 -9.29 0.15
N PRO A 58 -6.87 -9.96 1.30
CA PRO A 58 -7.93 -10.93 1.46
C PRO A 58 -9.29 -10.22 1.43
N VAL A 59 -10.23 -10.80 0.69
CA VAL A 59 -11.62 -10.32 0.58
C VAL A 59 -12.55 -10.98 1.58
N ASP A 60 -12.21 -12.19 2.06
CA ASP A 60 -12.94 -12.95 3.06
C ASP A 60 -12.06 -14.08 3.63
N GLY A 61 -12.52 -14.78 4.66
CA GLY A 61 -11.80 -15.86 5.34
C GLY A 61 -10.59 -15.43 6.15
N PHE A 62 -10.53 -14.18 6.61
CA PHE A 62 -9.44 -13.64 7.41
C PHE A 62 -9.91 -12.93 8.68
N SER A 63 -9.04 -12.77 9.67
CA SER A 63 -9.26 -11.90 10.81
C SER A 63 -7.94 -11.35 11.33
N ILE A 64 -7.95 -10.08 11.75
CA ILE A 64 -6.88 -9.44 12.49
C ILE A 64 -7.54 -8.65 13.62
N SER A 65 -7.09 -8.84 14.85
CA SER A 65 -7.61 -8.13 16.04
C SER A 65 -6.48 -7.57 16.88
N ILE A 66 -6.71 -6.38 17.44
CA ILE A 66 -5.81 -5.74 18.41
C ILE A 66 -6.63 -5.44 19.67
N ALA A 67 -6.17 -5.91 20.82
CA ALA A 67 -6.69 -5.57 22.13
C ALA A 67 -5.65 -4.82 22.96
N VAL A 68 -6.10 -3.91 23.80
CA VAL A 68 -5.29 -3.18 24.77
C VAL A 68 -5.89 -3.42 26.14
N ASP A 69 -5.10 -3.92 27.10
CA ASP A 69 -5.54 -4.31 28.44
C ASP A 69 -6.78 -5.20 28.43
N SER A 70 -6.76 -6.22 27.56
CA SER A 70 -7.89 -7.15 27.28
C SER A 70 -9.14 -6.52 26.63
N GLU A 71 -9.14 -5.23 26.27
CA GLU A 71 -10.23 -4.60 25.52
C GLU A 71 -9.92 -4.55 24.02
N VAL A 72 -10.79 -5.12 23.18
CA VAL A 72 -10.60 -5.10 21.71
C VAL A 72 -10.83 -3.69 21.16
N CYS A 73 -9.78 -3.07 20.64
CA CYS A 73 -9.82 -1.71 20.09
C CYS A 73 -9.87 -1.67 18.57
N PHE A 74 -9.42 -2.73 17.89
CA PHE A 74 -9.43 -2.85 16.44
C PHE A 74 -9.72 -4.27 16.00
N PHE A 75 -10.55 -4.42 14.97
CA PHE A 75 -10.86 -5.70 14.34
C PHE A 75 -11.15 -5.50 12.86
N VAL A 76 -10.59 -6.37 12.01
CA VAL A 76 -10.87 -6.41 10.58
C VAL A 76 -10.98 -7.87 10.10
N GLY A 77 -11.93 -8.15 9.21
CA GLY A 77 -12.18 -9.49 8.64
C GLY A 77 -13.48 -10.15 9.16
N ASP A 78 -13.57 -11.48 9.01
CA ASP A 78 -14.78 -12.30 9.13
C ASP A 78 -14.65 -13.47 10.15
N GLY A 79 -13.71 -13.39 11.09
CA GLY A 79 -13.46 -14.44 12.08
C GLY A 79 -14.62 -14.73 13.08
N PRO A 80 -14.58 -15.89 13.77
CA PRO A 80 -15.55 -16.24 14.81
C PRO A 80 -15.48 -15.21 15.94
N GLY A 81 -16.55 -14.43 16.11
CA GLY A 81 -16.60 -13.31 17.05
C GLY A 81 -16.64 -11.93 16.39
N SER A 82 -16.48 -11.81 15.07
CA SER A 82 -16.61 -10.53 14.33
C SER A 82 -17.91 -9.77 14.61
N ARG A 83 -19.01 -10.51 14.88
CA ARG A 83 -20.32 -9.95 15.26
C ARG A 83 -20.44 -9.55 16.75
N LEU A 84 -19.56 -10.06 17.60
CA LEU A 84 -19.57 -9.84 19.05
C LEU A 84 -18.51 -8.83 19.50
N LEU A 85 -17.43 -8.69 18.73
CA LEU A 85 -16.39 -7.70 18.95
C LEU A 85 -16.91 -6.35 18.45
N ARG A 86 -17.26 -5.47 19.39
CA ARG A 86 -17.48 -4.05 19.10
C ARG A 86 -16.20 -3.31 19.48
N PRO A 87 -15.37 -2.91 18.51
CA PRO A 87 -14.19 -2.13 18.82
C PRO A 87 -14.60 -0.85 19.55
N SER A 88 -14.01 -0.58 20.71
CA SER A 88 -14.29 0.63 21.48
C SER A 88 -13.66 1.88 20.85
N GLY A 89 -12.66 1.71 19.97
CA GLY A 89 -11.89 2.76 19.34
C GLY A 89 -12.40 3.20 17.96
N LYS A 90 -12.18 4.48 17.63
CA LYS A 90 -12.25 4.99 16.26
C LYS A 90 -10.93 4.73 15.55
N PHE A 91 -10.97 4.16 14.35
CA PHE A 91 -9.78 3.92 13.53
C PHE A 91 -9.91 4.62 12.19
N TRP A 92 -8.76 4.96 11.60
CA TRP A 92 -8.65 5.61 10.30
C TRP A 92 -7.52 4.95 9.53
N LEU A 93 -7.75 4.63 8.25
CA LEU A 93 -6.67 4.20 7.36
C LEU A 93 -5.85 5.42 6.96
N ILE A 94 -4.60 5.48 7.42
CA ILE A 94 -3.69 6.60 7.11
C ILE A 94 -2.99 6.37 5.76
N SER A 95 -2.48 5.17 5.55
CA SER A 95 -1.76 4.81 4.33
C SER A 95 -1.81 3.30 4.07
N ARG A 96 -1.53 2.94 2.82
CA ARG A 96 -1.40 1.57 2.34
C ARG A 96 -0.09 1.47 1.57
N GLU A 97 0.79 0.57 2.00
CA GLU A 97 2.06 0.30 1.32
C GLU A 97 2.03 -1.12 0.76
N GLU A 98 2.34 -1.25 -0.53
CA GLU A 98 2.50 -2.53 -1.20
C GLU A 98 3.97 -2.69 -1.62
N GLN A 99 4.58 -3.80 -1.21
CA GLN A 99 5.95 -4.14 -1.62
C GLN A 99 5.92 -5.28 -2.62
N HIS A 100 6.40 -5.00 -3.82
CA HIS A 100 6.51 -5.97 -4.89
C HIS A 100 7.98 -6.34 -5.12
N HIS A 101 8.27 -7.63 -5.01
CA HIS A 101 9.58 -8.19 -5.34
C HIS A 101 9.41 -9.08 -6.57
N SER A 102 9.85 -8.59 -7.71
CA SER A 102 9.86 -9.32 -8.98
C SER A 102 11.05 -8.87 -9.81
N ASP A 103 11.53 -9.77 -10.66
CA ASP A 103 12.50 -9.47 -11.71
C ASP A 103 11.82 -8.81 -12.92
N GLU A 104 10.48 -8.87 -13.00
CA GLU A 104 9.71 -8.22 -14.05
C GLU A 104 9.57 -6.72 -13.79
N ALA A 105 9.84 -5.92 -14.81
CA ALA A 105 9.78 -4.47 -14.75
C ALA A 105 8.35 -3.91 -14.89
N VAL A 106 7.34 -4.77 -14.70
CA VAL A 106 5.92 -4.47 -14.73
C VAL A 106 5.31 -4.92 -13.41
N TYR A 107 4.61 -4.01 -12.77
CA TYR A 107 3.84 -4.26 -11.57
C TYR A 107 2.38 -3.90 -11.84
N SER A 108 1.46 -4.77 -11.40
CA SER A 108 0.03 -4.56 -11.54
C SER A 108 -0.64 -4.73 -10.18
N THR A 109 -1.51 -3.79 -9.82
CA THR A 109 -2.30 -3.82 -8.59
C THR A 109 -3.69 -3.21 -8.82
N ARG A 110 -4.56 -3.29 -7.82
CA ARG A 110 -5.87 -2.63 -7.80
C ARG A 110 -5.99 -1.76 -6.57
N ALA A 111 -6.52 -0.55 -6.76
CA ALA A 111 -6.80 0.38 -5.66
C ALA A 111 -8.11 1.12 -5.87
N ARG A 112 -8.72 1.55 -4.76
CA ARG A 112 -9.84 2.50 -4.74
C ARG A 112 -9.31 3.87 -4.32
N PHE A 113 -9.86 4.92 -4.93
CA PHE A 113 -9.48 6.31 -4.65
C PHE A 113 -10.53 7.06 -3.82
N SER A 114 -11.66 6.42 -3.53
CA SER A 114 -12.72 6.88 -2.63
C SER A 114 -13.49 5.66 -2.12
N ASP A 115 -14.09 5.77 -0.93
CA ASP A 115 -14.83 4.68 -0.27
C ASP A 115 -16.00 4.16 -1.12
N ASP A 116 -16.69 5.07 -1.81
CA ASP A 116 -17.83 4.76 -2.67
C ASP A 116 -17.44 4.42 -4.11
N ALA A 117 -16.15 4.54 -4.45
CA ALA A 117 -15.67 4.33 -5.81
C ALA A 117 -15.35 2.84 -6.10
N ARG A 118 -15.46 2.47 -7.38
CA ARG A 118 -15.02 1.15 -7.84
C ARG A 118 -13.49 1.03 -7.76
N PRO A 119 -12.93 -0.18 -7.60
CA PRO A 119 -11.49 -0.39 -7.72
C PRO A 119 -11.04 -0.22 -9.19
N HIS A 120 -9.88 0.40 -9.39
CA HIS A 120 -9.25 0.56 -10.69
C HIS A 120 -8.03 -0.36 -10.84
N ASP A 121 -7.79 -0.83 -12.06
CA ASP A 121 -6.60 -1.59 -12.42
C ASP A 121 -5.43 -0.64 -12.67
N ILE A 122 -4.39 -0.69 -11.84
CA ILE A 122 -3.18 0.12 -11.96
C ILE A 122 -2.05 -0.76 -12.47
N GLN A 123 -1.42 -0.35 -13.56
CA GLN A 123 -0.21 -0.97 -14.08
C GLN A 123 0.92 0.06 -14.10
N ILE A 124 2.04 -0.29 -13.48
CA ILE A 124 3.27 0.48 -13.46
C ILE A 124 4.31 -0.31 -14.23
N ARG A 125 4.82 0.25 -15.32
CA ARG A 125 5.90 -0.33 -16.12
C ARG A 125 7.08 0.62 -16.10
N CYS A 126 8.26 0.07 -15.85
CA CYS A 126 9.50 0.82 -15.91
C CYS A 126 10.51 0.01 -16.69
N GLY A 127 10.85 0.42 -17.90
CA GLY A 127 11.70 -0.38 -18.76
C GLY A 127 12.09 0.36 -20.02
N ASP A 128 12.64 -0.38 -20.98
CA ASP A 128 13.07 0.20 -22.24
C ASP A 128 11.87 0.75 -23.02
N GLY A 129 12.03 1.97 -23.54
CA GLY A 129 10.99 2.60 -24.35
C GLY A 129 10.88 1.93 -25.71
N ASP A 130 9.65 1.65 -26.15
CA ASP A 130 9.38 1.23 -27.53
C ASP A 130 9.93 2.25 -28.54
N GLY A 131 10.97 1.84 -29.28
CA GLY A 131 11.02 2.12 -30.72
C GLY A 131 11.99 3.16 -31.27
N ASP A 132 12.99 3.67 -30.54
CA ASP A 132 13.87 4.69 -31.16
C ASP A 132 15.33 4.67 -30.73
N GLY A 133 15.97 3.49 -30.70
CA GLY A 133 17.43 3.27 -30.79
C GLY A 133 18.38 3.97 -29.80
N LYS A 134 17.87 4.89 -28.97
CA LYS A 134 18.52 5.66 -27.92
C LYS A 134 17.90 5.20 -26.61
N GLY A 135 18.33 4.03 -26.18
CA GLY A 135 17.89 3.33 -24.97
C GLY A 135 17.89 4.24 -23.76
N GLY A 136 16.69 4.67 -23.36
CA GLY A 136 16.45 5.39 -22.13
C GLY A 136 15.27 4.75 -21.43
N LEU A 137 15.43 4.47 -20.13
CA LEU A 137 14.36 3.92 -19.31
C LEU A 137 13.16 4.88 -19.28
N VAL A 138 11.97 4.31 -19.43
CA VAL A 138 10.67 5.00 -19.43
C VAL A 138 9.84 4.45 -18.28
N LEU A 139 9.28 5.35 -17.47
CA LEU A 139 8.18 5.03 -16.57
C LEU A 139 6.87 5.25 -17.33
N ALA A 140 6.02 4.23 -17.35
CA ALA A 140 4.66 4.28 -17.88
C ALA A 140 3.69 3.79 -16.81
N VAL A 141 2.67 4.59 -16.51
CA VAL A 141 1.58 4.21 -15.61
C VAL A 141 0.29 4.23 -16.38
N SER A 142 -0.48 3.15 -16.25
CA SER A 142 -1.79 2.99 -16.85
C SER A 142 -2.82 2.70 -15.78
N ILE A 143 -4.00 3.30 -15.92
CA ILE A 143 -5.18 3.04 -15.07
C ILE A 143 -6.30 2.54 -15.96
N ASP A 144 -6.90 1.40 -15.63
CA ASP A 144 -7.93 0.72 -16.44
C ASP A 144 -7.50 0.54 -17.90
N LYS A 145 -6.23 0.13 -18.10
CA LYS A 145 -5.56 -0.04 -19.40
C LYS A 145 -5.37 1.26 -20.19
N LYS A 146 -5.72 2.43 -19.65
CA LYS A 146 -5.49 3.74 -20.26
C LYS A 146 -4.17 4.32 -19.73
N PRO A 147 -3.23 4.72 -20.60
CA PRO A 147 -2.00 5.35 -20.15
C PRO A 147 -2.32 6.73 -19.55
N VAL A 148 -1.91 6.96 -18.31
CA VAL A 148 -2.11 8.24 -17.61
C VAL A 148 -0.82 9.03 -17.48
N ILE A 149 0.33 8.34 -17.36
CA ILE A 149 1.64 8.97 -17.16
C ILE A 149 2.66 8.24 -18.03
N ARG A 150 3.51 9.01 -18.72
CA ARG A 150 4.67 8.51 -19.46
C ARG A 150 5.86 9.45 -19.30
N VAL A 151 6.81 9.05 -18.48
CA VAL A 151 8.04 9.81 -18.22
C VAL A 151 9.17 9.22 -19.05
N LYS A 152 9.61 9.98 -20.05
CA LYS A 152 10.80 9.63 -20.85
C LYS A 152 12.07 10.05 -20.11
N ARG A 153 13.19 9.39 -20.45
CA ARG A 153 14.51 9.69 -19.86
C ARG A 153 14.46 9.65 -18.33
N LEU A 154 13.96 8.55 -17.77
CA LEU A 154 13.69 8.41 -16.33
C LEU A 154 14.95 8.62 -15.47
N HIS A 155 16.16 8.43 -16.01
CA HIS A 155 17.42 8.77 -15.33
C HIS A 155 17.61 10.26 -15.02
N TRP A 156 16.93 11.18 -15.72
CA TRP A 156 16.91 12.60 -15.36
C TRP A 156 15.67 12.97 -14.54
N ASN A 157 14.59 12.22 -14.69
CA ASN A 157 13.28 12.47 -14.08
C ASN A 157 12.92 11.39 -13.05
N PHE A 158 13.91 10.83 -12.36
CA PHE A 158 13.72 9.67 -11.49
C PHE A 158 12.91 10.01 -10.24
N ARG A 159 12.79 11.30 -9.89
CA ARG A 159 11.86 11.82 -8.89
C ARG A 159 10.93 12.83 -9.56
N GLY A 160 9.64 12.73 -9.25
CA GLY A 160 8.66 13.67 -9.77
C GLY A 160 7.25 13.35 -9.33
N ASN A 161 6.31 14.16 -9.82
CA ASN A 161 4.91 14.01 -9.53
C ASN A 161 4.05 14.49 -10.71
N GLN A 162 2.84 13.97 -10.80
CA GLN A 162 1.82 14.41 -11.75
C GLN A 162 0.43 14.19 -11.16
N THR A 163 -0.44 15.18 -11.30
CA THR A 163 -1.84 15.07 -10.90
C THR A 163 -2.67 14.54 -12.07
N ILE A 164 -3.53 13.57 -11.80
CA ILE A 164 -4.47 12.98 -12.75
C ILE A 164 -5.90 13.16 -12.24
N PHE A 165 -6.87 13.21 -13.17
CA PHE A 165 -8.29 13.26 -12.84
C PHE A 165 -8.91 11.89 -13.03
N LEU A 166 -9.44 11.31 -11.96
CA LEU A 166 -10.01 9.96 -11.96
C LEU A 166 -11.29 9.95 -11.12
N ASP A 167 -12.40 9.51 -11.73
CA ASP A 167 -13.71 9.39 -11.09
C ASP A 167 -14.16 10.66 -10.33
N GLY A 168 -13.87 11.84 -10.88
CA GLY A 168 -14.24 13.12 -10.25
C GLY A 168 -13.24 13.64 -9.20
N LEU A 169 -12.15 12.91 -8.96
CA LEU A 169 -11.14 13.22 -7.95
C LEU A 169 -9.81 13.62 -8.59
N LEU A 170 -9.10 14.54 -7.95
CA LEU A 170 -7.70 14.81 -8.23
C LEU A 170 -6.83 13.83 -7.45
N VAL A 171 -6.03 13.05 -8.16
CA VAL A 171 -5.09 12.11 -7.57
C VAL A 171 -3.68 12.52 -7.95
N ASP A 172 -2.84 12.82 -6.97
CA ASP A 172 -1.42 13.03 -7.18
C ASP A 172 -0.71 11.68 -7.25
N LEU A 173 -0.04 11.41 -8.38
CA LEU A 173 0.95 10.34 -8.46
C LEU A 173 2.34 10.93 -8.25
N LEU A 174 3.03 10.48 -7.22
CA LEU A 174 4.43 10.77 -6.96
C LEU A 174 5.27 9.53 -7.20
N TRP A 175 6.50 9.71 -7.70
CA TRP A 175 7.45 8.62 -7.88
C TRP A 175 8.85 9.00 -7.39
N ASP A 176 9.54 8.00 -6.85
CA ASP A 176 10.97 8.02 -6.58
C ASP A 176 11.59 6.70 -7.04
N ALA A 177 12.33 6.76 -8.15
CA ALA A 177 13.07 5.65 -8.73
C ALA A 177 14.59 5.79 -8.51
N HIS A 178 15.03 6.69 -7.64
CA HIS A 178 16.46 6.93 -7.40
C HIS A 178 17.23 5.68 -7.03
N ASP A 179 16.69 4.90 -6.07
CA ASP A 179 17.33 3.70 -5.54
C ASP A 179 17.40 2.57 -6.58
N TRP A 180 16.57 2.64 -7.63
CA TRP A 180 16.68 1.75 -8.78
C TRP A 180 17.92 2.06 -9.63
N PHE A 181 18.19 3.34 -9.91
CA PHE A 181 19.34 3.73 -10.74
C PHE A 181 20.67 3.66 -9.98
N HIS A 182 20.69 4.10 -8.72
CA HIS A 182 21.93 4.31 -7.96
C HIS A 182 22.26 3.14 -7.04
N ARG A 183 22.43 1.96 -7.66
CA ARG A 183 22.75 0.67 -7.03
C ARG A 183 23.76 0.84 -5.88
N THR A 184 23.28 0.77 -4.64
CA THR A 184 24.16 0.62 -3.47
C THR A 184 24.44 -0.87 -3.27
N ASN A 185 25.72 -1.24 -3.29
CA ASN A 185 26.18 -2.61 -3.13
C ASN A 185 25.51 -3.29 -1.91
N GLY A 186 24.52 -4.16 -2.16
CA GLY A 186 23.92 -5.05 -1.16
C GLY A 186 22.42 -4.87 -0.85
N SER A 187 21.76 -3.79 -1.29
CA SER A 187 20.30 -3.62 -1.15
C SER A 187 19.63 -3.64 -2.52
N GLY A 188 18.51 -4.37 -2.65
CA GLY A 188 17.79 -4.52 -3.92
C GLY A 188 17.40 -3.19 -4.58
N CYS A 189 17.26 -3.21 -5.90
CA CYS A 189 16.74 -2.09 -6.67
C CYS A 189 15.27 -1.85 -6.27
N SER A 190 14.92 -0.63 -5.85
CA SER A 190 13.54 -0.29 -5.50
C SER A 190 13.12 1.02 -6.12
N ALA A 191 11.85 1.10 -6.50
CA ALA A 191 11.18 2.34 -6.86
C ALA A 191 9.90 2.44 -6.04
N ARG A 192 9.59 3.65 -5.60
CA ARG A 192 8.41 3.97 -4.81
C ARG A 192 7.43 4.78 -5.63
N PHE A 193 6.17 4.42 -5.50
CA PHE A 193 5.06 5.10 -6.15
C PHE A 193 4.00 5.39 -5.08
N MET A 194 3.52 6.63 -5.04
CA MET A 194 2.48 7.05 -4.10
C MET A 194 1.33 7.66 -4.87
N PHE A 195 0.14 7.11 -4.66
CA PHE A 195 -1.10 7.74 -5.10
C PHE A 195 -1.75 8.42 -3.91
N ARG A 196 -1.95 9.73 -4.00
CA ARG A 196 -2.59 10.53 -2.97
C ARG A 196 -3.83 11.21 -3.54
N THR A 197 -4.99 10.85 -3.01
CA THR A 197 -6.25 11.52 -3.34
C THR A 197 -6.30 12.86 -2.62
N ARG A 198 -6.59 13.92 -3.37
CA ARG A 198 -6.86 15.23 -2.77
C ARG A 198 -8.29 15.25 -2.26
N THR A 199 -8.49 15.82 -1.09
CA THR A 199 -9.84 16.00 -0.55
C THR A 199 -10.58 17.07 -1.35
N ARG A 200 -11.93 17.06 -1.31
CA ARG A 200 -12.75 18.11 -1.94
C ARG A 200 -12.37 19.52 -1.48
N LEU A 201 -11.89 19.69 -0.25
CA LEU A 201 -11.45 20.98 0.29
C LEU A 201 -10.16 21.47 -0.40
N GLU A 202 -9.18 20.57 -0.57
CA GLU A 202 -7.92 20.86 -1.27
C GLU A 202 -8.10 21.04 -2.78
N SER A 203 -9.19 20.49 -3.33
CA SER A 203 -9.57 20.63 -4.74
C SER A 203 -10.03 22.04 -5.09
N ARG A 204 -10.58 22.80 -4.12
CA ARG A 204 -11.11 24.16 -4.32
C ARG A 204 -10.03 25.22 -4.44
N LEU A 205 -8.82 24.96 -3.94
CA LEU A 205 -7.68 25.88 -4.06
C LEU A 205 -7.19 26.06 -5.51
N TRP A 206 -7.77 25.32 -6.47
CA TRP A 206 -7.48 25.44 -7.90
C TRP A 206 -8.63 26.04 -8.71
N ILE A 207 -9.74 26.42 -8.06
CA ILE A 207 -10.93 26.96 -8.75
C ILE A 207 -11.02 28.49 -8.59
N GLU A 208 -10.12 29.13 -7.84
CA GLU A 208 -10.06 30.60 -7.77
C GLU A 208 -8.93 31.13 -8.65
N GLU A 209 -9.28 31.46 -9.90
CA GLU A 209 -9.10 32.80 -10.52
C GLU A 209 -9.43 32.72 -12.03
N GLU A 210 -10.66 33.09 -12.38
CA GLU A 210 -11.00 33.82 -13.61
C GLU A 210 -12.01 34.93 -13.28
#